data_AF-A0A443RXB2-F1
#
_entry.id   AF-A0A443RXB2-F1
#
_cell.length_a   1.000
_cell.length_b   1.000
_cell.length_c   1.000
_cell.angle_alpha   90.00
_cell.angle_beta   90.00
_cell.angle_gamma   90.00
#
_symmetry.space_group_name_H-M   'P 1'
#
loop_
_entity.id
_entity.type
_entity.pdbx_description
1 polymer ?
#
loop_
_entity_poly.entity_id
_entity_poly.type
_entity_poly.pdbx_seq_one_letter_code
_entity_poly.pdbx_strand_id
1 'polypeptide(L)'
;MNQHLNRNGTDVNMVKHTFDEMVNLARKIVNERIERFDANNCQNLIDFWIKESSGPNAEYFRLKHLPKNIAALLMDATDPSSGLLYHCLHLMALHRNIQQKVCDEIDCAIGNDGLFSFSDRERLPYTQAVICEVKRFICDLPLFPHVNR
;
A
#
# COMPACT_ATOMS: atom_id res chain seq x y z
N MET A 1 27.52 28.72 -7.01
CA MET A 1 26.78 27.49 -7.34
C MET A 1 25.58 27.38 -6.39
N ASN A 2 24.61 28.28 -6.56
CA ASN A 2 23.37 28.33 -5.77
C ASN A 2 22.23 28.29 -6.78
N GLN A 3 21.66 27.11 -7.02
CA GLN A 3 20.40 27.04 -7.74
C GLN A 3 19.28 27.39 -6.75
N HIS A 4 18.66 28.53 -7.00
CA HIS A 4 17.48 29.01 -6.31
C HIS A 4 16.36 27.97 -6.44
N LEU A 5 16.00 27.33 -5.33
CA LEU A 5 14.72 26.65 -5.17
C LEU A 5 13.61 27.70 -5.36
N ASN A 6 12.90 27.63 -6.49
CA ASN A 6 11.77 28.48 -6.79
C ASN A 6 10.60 28.13 -5.85
N ARG A 7 10.45 28.88 -4.75
CA ARG A 7 9.40 28.71 -3.71
C ARG A 7 8.11 29.46 -4.05
N ASN A 8 7.65 29.37 -5.30
CA ASN A 8 6.40 30.02 -5.73
C ASN A 8 5.31 28.96 -5.99
N GLY A 9 4.60 28.55 -4.93
CA GLY A 9 3.20 28.11 -4.99
C GLY A 9 2.84 26.78 -5.67
N THR A 10 3.78 26.00 -6.20
CA THR A 10 3.48 24.80 -7.02
C THR A 10 3.41 23.48 -6.25
N ASP A 11 4.02 23.35 -5.08
CA ASP A 11 4.22 22.02 -4.46
C ASP A 11 3.00 21.55 -3.63
N VAL A 12 2.60 22.31 -2.60
CA VAL A 12 1.46 21.95 -1.74
C VAL A 12 0.15 21.92 -2.52
N ASN A 13 -0.02 22.82 -3.49
CA ASN A 13 -1.21 22.85 -4.34
C ASN A 13 -1.27 21.64 -5.27
N MET A 14 -0.13 21.17 -5.79
CA MET A 14 -0.05 19.93 -6.56
C MET A 14 -0.41 18.74 -5.68
N VAL A 15 0.20 18.59 -4.50
CA VAL A 15 -0.10 17.50 -3.55
C VAL A 15 -1.59 17.49 -3.19
N LYS A 16 -2.15 18.67 -2.90
CA LYS A 16 -3.58 18.80 -2.62
C LYS A 16 -4.44 18.40 -3.81
N HIS A 17 -4.11 18.87 -5.01
CA HIS A 17 -4.82 18.50 -6.24
C HIS A 17 -4.79 16.99 -6.47
N THR A 18 -3.62 16.36 -6.39
CA THR A 18 -3.46 14.91 -6.54
C THR A 18 -4.27 14.15 -5.50
N PHE A 19 -4.24 14.58 -4.23
CA PHE A 19 -5.06 13.96 -3.19
C PHE A 19 -6.56 14.12 -3.46
N ASP A 20 -6.99 15.30 -3.90
CA ASP A 20 -8.39 15.56 -4.27
C ASP A 20 -8.82 14.67 -5.45
N GLU A 21 -7.96 14.43 -6.44
CA GLU A 21 -8.20 13.47 -7.53
C GLU A 21 -8.39 12.04 -7.02
N MET A 22 -7.52 11.58 -6.11
CA MET A 22 -7.65 10.26 -5.48
C MET A 22 -8.95 10.13 -4.69
N VAL A 23 -9.33 11.17 -3.94
CA VAL A 23 -10.61 11.21 -3.21
C VAL A 23 -11.80 11.22 -4.17
N ASN A 24 -11.69 11.91 -5.31
CA ASN A 24 -12.74 11.92 -6.33
C ASN A 24 -12.92 10.54 -6.97
N LEU A 25 -11.83 9.82 -7.25
CA LEU A 25 -11.87 8.45 -7.72
C LEU A 25 -12.50 7.52 -6.67
N ALA A 26 -12.03 7.59 -5.42
CA ALA A 26 -12.59 6.81 -4.32
C ALA A 26 -14.09 7.10 -4.12
N ARG A 27 -14.53 8.35 -4.30
CA ARG A 27 -15.94 8.72 -4.22
C ARG A 27 -16.78 8.05 -5.31
N LYS A 28 -16.27 7.97 -6.55
CA LYS A 28 -16.97 7.25 -7.63
C LYS A 28 -17.17 5.78 -7.26
N ILE A 29 -16.09 5.11 -6.82
CA ILE A 29 -16.12 3.70 -6.40
C ILE A 29 -17.11 3.49 -5.25
N VAL A 30 -17.08 4.35 -4.24
CA VAL A 30 -17.99 4.28 -3.08
C VAL A 30 -19.43 4.49 -3.50
N ASN A 31 -19.73 5.47 -4.36
CA ASN A 31 -21.09 5.73 -4.82
C ASN A 31 -21.66 4.55 -5.62
N GLU A 32 -20.89 4.00 -6.57
CA GLU A 32 -21.28 2.80 -7.32
C GLU A 32 -21.55 1.62 -6.37
N ARG A 33 -20.77 1.50 -5.29
CA ARG A 33 -20.96 0.45 -4.30
C ARG A 33 -22.20 0.67 -3.42
N ILE A 34 -22.48 1.92 -3.02
CA ILE A 34 -23.70 2.28 -2.26
C ILE A 34 -24.95 1.92 -3.06
N GLU A 35 -24.98 2.21 -4.37
CA GLU A 35 -26.12 1.88 -5.23
C GLU A 35 -26.42 0.38 -5.31
N ARG A 36 -25.39 -0.46 -5.14
CA ARG A 36 -25.48 -1.93 -5.21
C ARG A 36 -25.41 -2.61 -3.84
N PHE A 37 -25.49 -1.84 -2.76
CA PHE A 37 -25.24 -2.35 -1.42
C PHE A 37 -26.32 -3.35 -0.97
N ASP A 38 -25.87 -4.50 -0.47
CA ASP A 38 -26.69 -5.52 0.16
C ASP A 38 -26.14 -5.86 1.54
N ALA A 39 -26.92 -5.54 2.58
CA ALA A 39 -26.55 -5.77 3.98
C ALA A 39 -26.37 -7.26 4.35
N ASN A 40 -26.93 -8.16 3.55
CA ASN A 40 -26.81 -9.61 3.71
C ASN A 40 -25.63 -10.21 2.93
N ASN A 41 -24.99 -9.43 2.06
CA ASN A 41 -23.91 -9.88 1.18
C ASN A 41 -22.77 -8.83 1.12
N CYS A 42 -22.17 -8.56 2.27
CA CYS A 42 -20.98 -7.72 2.35
C CYS A 42 -19.75 -8.49 1.84
N GLN A 43 -19.02 -7.93 0.87
CA GLN A 43 -17.90 -8.60 0.20
C GLN A 43 -16.56 -7.92 0.41
N ASN A 44 -16.57 -6.62 0.74
CA ASN A 44 -15.35 -5.84 0.89
C ASN A 44 -15.49 -4.77 1.98
N LEU A 45 -14.37 -4.09 2.27
CA LEU A 45 -14.28 -3.04 3.28
C LEU A 45 -15.36 -1.95 3.13
N ILE A 46 -15.71 -1.56 1.91
CA ILE A 46 -16.70 -0.50 1.65
C ILE A 46 -18.08 -0.98 2.12
N ASP A 47 -18.47 -2.23 1.85
CA ASP A 47 -19.75 -2.78 2.32
C ASP A 47 -19.85 -2.82 3.83
N PHE A 48 -18.80 -3.33 4.49
CA PHE A 48 -18.76 -3.38 5.94
C PHE A 48 -18.82 -1.98 6.53
N TRP A 49 -18.13 -0.99 5.93
CA TRP A 49 -18.24 0.40 6.35
C TRP A 49 -19.66 0.95 6.19
N ILE A 50 -20.31 0.69 5.04
CA ILE A 50 -21.70 1.12 4.81
C ILE A 50 -22.64 0.48 5.84
N LYS A 51 -22.48 -0.81 6.12
CA LYS A 51 -23.27 -1.52 7.13
C LYS A 51 -23.10 -0.92 8.53
N GLU A 52 -21.84 -0.74 8.97
CA GLU A 52 -21.52 -0.15 10.27
C GLU A 52 -21.98 1.30 10.41
N SER A 53 -22.06 2.03 9.29
CA SER A 53 -22.55 3.42 9.28
C SER A 53 -24.02 3.57 9.67
N SER A 54 -24.80 2.49 9.61
CA SER A 54 -26.20 2.43 10.06
C SER A 54 -26.36 1.70 11.40
N GLY A 55 -25.26 1.24 11.99
CA GLY A 55 -25.23 0.40 13.18
C GLY A 55 -24.86 1.15 14.48
N PRO A 56 -24.58 0.42 15.57
CA PRO A 56 -24.20 1.02 16.85
C PRO A 56 -22.88 1.80 16.76
N ASN A 57 -22.03 1.51 15.77
CA ASN A 57 -20.73 2.15 15.57
C ASN A 57 -20.78 3.35 14.59
N ALA A 58 -21.97 3.83 14.23
CA ALA A 58 -22.16 4.88 13.22
C ALA A 58 -21.36 6.17 13.50
N GLU A 59 -21.05 6.45 14.77
CA GLU A 59 -20.23 7.61 15.13
C GLU A 59 -18.80 7.54 14.58
N TYR A 60 -18.22 6.34 14.48
CA TYR A 60 -16.89 6.06 13.94
C TYR A 60 -16.93 5.85 12.41
N PHE A 61 -17.94 5.14 11.92
CA PHE A 61 -18.07 4.75 10.51
C PHE A 61 -18.90 5.72 9.67
N ARG A 62 -18.66 7.03 9.81
CA ARG A 62 -19.43 8.04 9.08
C ARG A 62 -19.18 7.95 7.57
N LEU A 63 -20.24 7.75 6.77
CA LEU A 63 -20.16 7.65 5.30
C LEU A 63 -19.43 8.82 4.63
N LYS A 64 -19.58 10.04 5.15
CA LYS A 64 -18.91 11.23 4.61
C LYS A 64 -17.37 11.15 4.63
N HIS A 65 -16.79 10.33 5.50
CA HIS A 65 -15.34 10.15 5.59
C HIS A 65 -14.82 9.01 4.72
N LEU A 66 -15.72 8.09 4.30
CA LEU A 66 -15.34 6.86 3.60
C LEU A 66 -14.50 7.11 2.34
N PRO A 67 -14.85 8.03 1.41
CA PRO A 67 -14.00 8.28 0.24
C PRO A 67 -12.59 8.75 0.60
N LYS A 68 -12.43 9.60 1.63
CA LYS A 68 -11.11 10.07 2.08
C LYS A 68 -10.29 8.97 2.71
N ASN A 69 -10.92 8.11 3.53
CA ASN A 69 -10.25 6.98 4.16
C ASN A 69 -9.81 5.93 3.14
N ILE A 70 -10.63 5.66 2.12
CA ILE A 70 -10.24 4.76 1.01
C ILE A 70 -9.06 5.35 0.22
N ALA A 71 -9.10 6.64 -0.12
CA ALA A 71 -7.99 7.29 -0.82
C ALA A 71 -6.68 7.24 0.00
N ALA A 72 -6.76 7.53 1.30
CA ALA A 72 -5.60 7.43 2.20
C ALA A 72 -5.06 6.00 2.29
N LEU A 73 -5.94 5.00 2.46
CA LEU A 73 -5.54 3.59 2.52
C LEU A 73 -4.84 3.12 1.25
N LEU A 74 -5.31 3.55 0.07
CA LEU A 74 -4.68 3.21 -1.20
C LEU A 74 -3.30 3.85 -1.35
N MET A 75 -3.16 5.12 -0.96
CA MET A 75 -1.89 5.84 -1.00
C MET A 75 -0.87 5.19 -0.04
N ASP A 76 -1.27 4.97 1.22
CA ASP A 76 -0.41 4.36 2.25
C ASP A 76 0.02 2.93 1.89
N ALA A 77 -0.77 2.19 1.11
CA ALA A 77 -0.43 0.84 0.69
C ALA A 77 0.42 0.81 -0.59
N THR A 78 0.12 1.66 -1.57
CA THR A 78 0.66 1.55 -2.93
C THR A 78 2.09 2.05 -3.02
N ASP A 79 2.36 3.25 -2.52
CA ASP A 79 3.67 3.89 -2.68
C ASP A 79 4.75 3.09 -1.93
N PRO A 80 4.58 2.69 -0.65
CA PRO A 80 5.61 1.92 0.04
C PRO A 80 5.80 0.52 -0.55
N SER A 81 4.74 -0.15 -0.99
CA SER A 81 4.84 -1.50 -1.55
C SER A 81 5.54 -1.48 -2.91
N SER A 82 5.21 -0.52 -3.77
CA SER A 82 5.85 -0.35 -5.08
C SER A 82 7.32 0.05 -4.95
N GLY A 83 7.64 0.97 -4.02
CA GLY A 83 9.01 1.36 -3.69
C GLY A 83 9.83 0.18 -3.20
N LEU A 84 9.29 -0.63 -2.28
CA LEU A 84 9.96 -1.84 -1.80
C LEU A 84 10.26 -2.83 -2.94
N LEU A 85 9.28 -3.11 -3.80
CA LEU A 85 9.47 -4.01 -4.94
C LEU A 85 10.54 -3.50 -5.90
N TYR A 86 10.50 -2.19 -6.20
CA TYR A 86 11.52 -1.53 -7.00
C TYR A 86 12.91 -1.73 -6.39
N HIS A 87 13.08 -1.46 -5.10
CA HIS A 87 14.37 -1.59 -4.43
C HIS A 87 14.85 -3.04 -4.34
N CYS A 88 13.97 -4.00 -4.08
CA CYS A 88 14.30 -5.42 -4.12
C CYS A 88 14.87 -5.81 -5.48
N LEU A 89 14.17 -5.46 -6.57
CA LEU A 89 14.61 -5.78 -7.92
C LEU A 89 15.89 -5.04 -8.30
N HIS A 90 15.99 -3.75 -7.94
CA HIS A 90 17.16 -2.93 -8.22
C HIS A 90 18.42 -3.46 -7.53
N LEU A 91 18.34 -3.78 -6.23
CA LEU A 91 19.47 -4.33 -5.47
C LEU A 91 19.85 -5.73 -5.95
N MET A 92 18.87 -6.59 -6.28
CA MET A 92 19.17 -7.89 -6.88
C MET A 92 19.83 -7.77 -8.27
N ALA A 93 19.46 -6.76 -9.07
CA ALA A 93 20.13 -6.50 -10.35
C ALA A 93 21.60 -6.09 -10.17
N LEU A 94 21.92 -5.32 -9.13
CA LEU A 94 23.30 -4.94 -8.79
C LEU A 94 24.09 -6.09 -8.14
N HIS A 95 23.41 -6.97 -7.39
CA HIS A 95 24.02 -8.09 -6.67
C HIS A 95 23.53 -9.43 -7.22
N ARG A 96 24.01 -9.80 -8.42
CA ARG A 96 23.57 -11.00 -9.15
C ARG A 96 23.73 -12.31 -8.36
N ASN A 97 24.72 -12.38 -7.47
CA ASN A 97 24.90 -13.53 -6.57
C ASN A 97 23.76 -13.66 -5.53
N ILE A 98 23.17 -12.55 -5.11
CA ILE A 98 22.00 -12.55 -4.21
C ILE A 98 20.76 -12.96 -5.01
N GLN A 99 20.57 -12.39 -6.21
CA GLN A 99 19.48 -12.77 -7.10
C GLN A 99 19.47 -14.27 -7.38
N GLN A 100 20.63 -14.85 -7.72
CA GLN A 100 20.74 -16.28 -8.00
C GLN A 100 20.29 -17.11 -6.80
N LYS A 101 20.75 -16.79 -5.58
CA LYS A 101 20.36 -17.51 -4.38
C LYS A 101 18.86 -17.42 -4.07
N VAL A 102 18.23 -16.27 -4.34
CA VAL A 102 16.76 -16.12 -4.21
C VAL A 102 16.04 -17.01 -5.21
N CYS A 103 16.44 -16.98 -6.48
CA CYS A 103 15.86 -17.85 -7.51
C CYS A 103 16.06 -19.34 -7.18
N ASP A 104 17.27 -19.75 -6.78
CA ASP A 104 17.57 -21.14 -6.42
C ASP A 104 16.70 -21.62 -5.24
N GLU A 105 16.48 -20.77 -4.23
CA GLU A 105 15.60 -21.10 -3.11
C GLU A 105 14.14 -21.26 -3.56
N ILE A 106 13.65 -20.34 -4.39
CA ILE A 106 12.28 -20.40 -4.92
C ILE A 106 12.09 -21.65 -5.79
N ASP A 107 13.01 -21.93 -6.69
CA ASP A 107 12.94 -23.10 -7.58
C ASP A 107 13.01 -24.40 -6.78
N CYS A 108 13.84 -24.46 -5.73
CA CYS A 108 13.97 -25.63 -4.87
C CYS A 108 12.73 -25.86 -4.00
N ALA A 109 12.16 -24.81 -3.43
CA ALA A 109 11.00 -24.91 -2.56
C ALA A 109 9.70 -25.10 -3.38
N ILE A 110 9.46 -24.27 -4.38
CA ILE A 110 8.15 -24.18 -5.03
C ILE A 110 8.09 -25.00 -6.32
N GLY A 111 9.23 -25.15 -7.02
CA GLY A 111 9.28 -25.76 -8.34
C GLY A 111 8.64 -24.90 -9.44
N ASN A 112 8.74 -25.35 -10.69
CA ASN A 112 8.32 -24.57 -11.87
C ASN A 112 6.80 -24.49 -12.09
N ASP A 113 6.01 -25.38 -11.49
CA ASP A 113 4.56 -25.49 -11.71
C ASP A 113 3.72 -25.05 -10.50
N GLY A 114 4.38 -24.56 -9.44
CA GLY A 114 3.73 -24.25 -8.17
C GLY A 114 2.98 -22.91 -8.19
N LEU A 115 1.68 -22.96 -7.91
CA LEU A 115 0.95 -21.77 -7.46
C LEU A 115 1.47 -21.37 -6.08
N PHE A 116 2.10 -20.20 -5.99
CA PHE A 116 2.56 -19.65 -4.71
C PHE A 116 1.39 -19.46 -3.74
N SER A 117 1.50 -20.04 -2.55
CA SER A 117 0.57 -19.82 -1.44
C SER A 117 1.24 -19.04 -0.32
N PHE A 118 0.46 -18.41 0.56
CA PHE A 118 1.05 -17.71 1.71
C PHE A 118 1.78 -18.66 2.68
N SER A 119 1.39 -19.93 2.73
CA SER A 119 2.07 -20.97 3.52
C SER A 119 3.47 -21.28 3.01
N ASP A 120 3.75 -21.10 1.71
CA ASP A 120 5.09 -21.33 1.16
C ASP A 120 6.13 -20.32 1.66
N ARG A 121 5.67 -19.20 2.24
CA ARG A 121 6.55 -18.19 2.84
C ARG A 121 7.53 -18.80 3.83
N GLU A 122 7.09 -19.73 4.68
CA GLU A 122 7.95 -20.38 5.69
C GLU A 122 9.10 -21.18 5.07
N ARG A 123 8.94 -21.60 3.81
CA ARG A 123 9.91 -22.38 3.04
C ARG A 123 10.91 -21.50 2.28
N LEU A 124 10.77 -20.18 2.35
CA LEU A 124 11.64 -19.20 1.70
C LEU A 124 12.40 -18.30 2.69
N PRO A 125 13.16 -18.86 3.66
CA PRO A 125 13.83 -18.08 4.70
C PRO A 125 14.87 -17.09 4.15
N TYR A 126 15.61 -17.43 3.09
CA TYR A 126 16.61 -16.54 2.48
C TYR A 126 15.95 -15.38 1.75
N THR A 127 14.90 -15.65 0.97
CA THR A 127 14.10 -14.63 0.30
C THR A 127 13.49 -13.66 1.31
N GLN A 128 12.96 -14.17 2.43
CA GLN A 128 12.49 -13.33 3.53
C GLN A 128 13.61 -12.48 4.14
N ALA A 129 14.79 -13.05 4.36
CA ALA A 129 15.94 -12.31 4.87
C ALA A 129 16.36 -11.18 3.92
N VAL A 130 16.35 -11.41 2.59
CA VAL A 130 16.63 -10.37 1.59
C VAL A 130 15.60 -9.25 1.67
N ILE A 131 14.30 -9.56 1.70
CA ILE A 131 13.25 -8.53 1.82
C ILE A 131 13.41 -7.72 3.11
N CYS A 132 13.71 -8.39 4.23
CA CYS A 132 13.98 -7.74 5.50
C CYS A 132 15.20 -6.80 5.42
N GLU A 133 16.27 -7.23 4.76
CA GLU A 133 17.47 -6.42 4.61
C GLU A 133 17.24 -5.21 3.70
N VAL A 134 16.47 -5.36 2.62
CA VAL A 134 16.08 -4.22 1.78
C VAL A 134 15.27 -3.21 2.59
N LYS A 135 14.29 -3.66 3.37
CA LYS A 135 13.53 -2.77 4.27
C LYS A 135 14.42 -2.03 5.26
N ARG A 136 15.40 -2.73 5.85
CA ARG A 136 16.38 -2.14 6.78
C ARG A 136 17.27 -1.11 6.09
N PHE A 137 17.70 -1.39 4.86
CA PHE A 137 18.64 -0.55 4.11
C PHE A 137 17.99 0.71 3.56
N ILE A 138 16.80 0.59 2.98
CA ILE A 138 16.11 1.73 2.36
C ILE A 138 15.43 2.61 3.40
N CYS A 139 14.71 2.01 4.36
CA CYS A 139 13.93 2.71 5.38
C CYS A 139 13.14 3.90 4.79
N ASP A 140 12.16 3.63 3.92
CA ASP A 140 11.43 4.65 3.14
C ASP A 140 10.80 5.76 3.98
N LEU A 141 10.46 5.46 5.24
CA LEU A 141 9.77 6.38 6.15
C LEU A 141 10.47 6.39 7.52
N PRO A 142 11.61 7.08 7.67
CA PRO A 142 12.41 7.05 8.89
C PRO A 142 11.81 7.90 10.02
N LEU A 143 10.94 8.86 9.70
CA LEU A 143 10.39 9.82 10.66
C LEU A 143 8.89 10.02 10.41
N PHE A 144 8.07 9.67 11.40
CA PHE A 144 6.67 10.09 11.47
C PHE A 144 6.47 11.01 12.67
N PRO A 145 5.85 12.19 12.48
CA PRO A 145 5.57 13.09 13.59
C PRO A 145 4.53 12.44 14.50
N HIS A 146 4.90 12.22 15.76
CA HIS A 146 3.97 11.87 16.83
C HIS A 146 3.68 13.12 17.67
N VAL A 147 2.44 13.29 18.08
CA VAL A 147 2.06 14.34 19.05
C VAL A 147 1.78 13.63 20.37
N ASN A 148 2.54 13.96 21.42
CA ASN A 148 2.21 13.50 22.77
C ASN A 148 0.93 14.20 23.21
N ARG A 149 -0.17 13.45 23.23
CA ARG A 149 -1.43 13.89 23.82
C ARG A 149 -1.43 13.64 25.32
#